data_AF-A0A822XWV6-F1
#
_entry.id   AF-A0A822XWV6-F1
#
_cell.length_a   1.000
_cell.length_b   1.000
_cell.length_c   1.000
_cell.angle_alpha   90.00
_cell.angle_beta   90.00
_cell.angle_gamma   90.00
#
_symmetry.space_group_name_H-M   'P 1'
#
loop_
_entity.id
_entity.type
_entity.pdbx_description
1 polymer ?
#
loop_
_entity_poly.entity_id
_entity_poly.type
_entity_poly.pdbx_seq_one_letter_code
_entity_poly.pdbx_strand_id
1 'polypeptide(L)'
;MIMISGWPKCLRIADDTEYKEVEIDDWLFEFAQLFRTHVGIDPDAHIDLHELGMELCSEALEETVTGEEAQSLFDMAASKFQEVAALAFFNWGNVHMCAARKKIPLDDSASKELMTAQLQAAYDWVWGKYSLAGEKYEEALRIKPDFYEGLLALGQQHFETAKLKWSFAVASKLDLSSWDHTETIKLFDSAEEKMNAATEMWEKFEEQRSKELKEPGASKKEDLLKRKKKQGTGTDGVPSGNGGHEEVSSDEAAVMKSQIHLFWGNMLFERSQVEFKLGFDGWKKNLDAAIERFKLAGASEADISVVLKNHPSNSDRVEELVKNASNLSSDPNTEILQR
;
A
#
# COMPACT_ATOMS: atom_id res chain seq x y z
N MET A 1 -38.82 10.75 13.53
CA MET A 1 -39.89 9.73 13.63
C MET A 1 -39.34 8.53 12.86
N ILE A 2 -38.77 7.51 13.49
CA ILE A 2 -39.34 6.57 14.47
C ILE A 2 -38.25 6.12 15.46
N MET A 3 -38.68 5.82 16.68
CA MET A 3 -37.89 5.35 17.82
C MET A 3 -37.45 3.89 17.66
N ILE A 4 -36.21 3.59 18.05
CA ILE A 4 -35.75 2.23 18.32
C ILE A 4 -36.17 1.89 19.76
N SER A 5 -36.97 0.84 19.93
CA SER A 5 -37.29 0.27 21.24
C SER A 5 -37.23 -1.24 21.19
N GLY A 6 -36.49 -1.83 22.12
CA GLY A 6 -36.76 -3.19 22.59
C GLY A 6 -35.57 -4.14 22.52
N TRP A 7 -34.70 -4.11 23.52
CA TRP A 7 -33.94 -5.28 23.93
C TRP A 7 -34.75 -6.04 25.00
N PRO A 8 -34.97 -7.35 24.87
CA PRO A 8 -35.21 -8.22 26.01
C PRO A 8 -34.01 -9.09 26.37
N LYS A 9 -33.88 -9.27 27.69
CA LYS A 9 -32.81 -9.97 28.44
C LYS A 9 -32.80 -11.50 28.25
N CYS A 10 -31.61 -12.04 28.53
CA CYS A 10 -31.16 -13.44 28.67
C CYS A 10 -32.15 -14.52 29.14
N LEU A 11 -32.02 -15.71 28.57
CA LEU A 11 -31.87 -17.06 29.21
C LEU A 11 -31.69 -18.06 28.03
N ARG A 12 -30.93 -19.16 28.03
CA ARG A 12 -30.33 -20.04 29.04
C ARG A 12 -29.36 -20.98 28.27
N ILE A 13 -28.32 -21.49 28.91
CA ILE A 13 -27.39 -22.49 28.35
C ILE A 13 -28.10 -23.85 28.22
N ALA A 14 -27.92 -24.51 27.08
CA ALA A 14 -27.97 -25.96 26.95
C ALA A 14 -26.91 -26.40 25.93
N ASP A 15 -26.12 -27.38 26.35
CA ASP A 15 -25.01 -28.02 25.66
C ASP A 15 -25.56 -28.94 24.57
N ASP A 16 -25.06 -28.84 23.34
CA ASP A 16 -24.95 -29.99 22.43
C ASP A 16 -24.00 -29.65 21.28
N THR A 17 -23.21 -30.66 20.91
CA THR A 17 -22.07 -30.59 20.00
C THR A 17 -22.57 -30.47 18.56
N GLU A 18 -22.73 -29.24 18.06
CA GLU A 18 -22.90 -28.95 16.64
C GLU A 18 -21.66 -28.18 16.14
N TYR A 19 -21.08 -28.67 15.05
CA TYR A 19 -20.17 -27.88 14.22
C TYR A 19 -20.89 -26.58 13.89
N LYS A 20 -20.56 -25.50 14.60
CA LYS A 20 -21.02 -24.17 14.21
C LYS A 20 -20.32 -23.86 12.89
N GLU A 21 -21.08 -23.91 11.80
CA GLU A 21 -20.78 -23.07 10.65
C GLU A 21 -20.41 -21.69 11.19
N VAL A 22 -19.20 -21.24 10.87
CA VAL A 22 -18.78 -19.87 11.17
C VAL A 22 -19.62 -19.00 10.25
N GLU A 23 -20.78 -18.60 10.74
CA GLU A 23 -21.69 -17.69 10.04
C GLU A 23 -20.92 -16.38 9.85
N ILE A 24 -20.44 -16.15 8.63
CA ILE A 24 -19.77 -14.91 8.26
C ILE A 24 -20.83 -13.82 8.40
N ASP A 25 -20.63 -12.89 9.34
CA ASP A 25 -21.54 -11.78 9.56
C ASP A 25 -21.88 -11.07 8.23
N ASP A 26 -23.17 -10.80 7.97
CA ASP A 26 -23.64 -10.16 6.73
C ASP A 26 -22.88 -8.85 6.40
N TRP A 27 -22.52 -8.07 7.44
CA TRP A 27 -21.75 -6.83 7.26
C TRP A 27 -20.31 -7.09 6.79
N LEU A 28 -19.69 -8.21 7.20
CA LEU A 28 -18.34 -8.59 6.81
C LEU A 28 -18.33 -9.05 5.35
N PHE A 29 -19.38 -9.74 4.91
CA PHE A 29 -19.60 -10.11 3.51
C PHE A 29 -19.82 -8.87 2.62
N GLU A 30 -20.69 -7.94 3.03
CA GLU A 30 -20.92 -6.68 2.31
C GLU A 30 -19.63 -5.83 2.24
N PHE A 31 -18.88 -5.76 3.34
CA PHE A 31 -17.58 -5.10 3.38
C PHE A 31 -16.59 -5.75 2.40
N ALA A 32 -16.48 -7.08 2.42
CA ALA A 32 -15.59 -7.81 1.51
C ALA A 32 -15.98 -7.61 0.04
N GLN A 33 -17.28 -7.56 -0.28
CA GLN A 33 -17.75 -7.26 -1.64
C GLN A 33 -17.43 -5.82 -2.09
N LEU A 34 -17.61 -4.85 -1.20
CA LEU A 34 -17.24 -3.45 -1.46
C LEU A 34 -15.72 -3.30 -1.63
N PHE A 35 -14.95 -3.98 -0.79
CA PHE A 35 -13.49 -4.01 -0.85
C PHE A 35 -12.99 -4.68 -2.14
N ARG A 36 -13.53 -5.86 -2.50
CA ARG A 36 -13.31 -6.57 -3.78
C ARG A 36 -13.47 -5.61 -4.97
N THR A 37 -14.57 -4.87 -4.99
CA THR A 37 -14.92 -3.95 -6.09
C THR A 37 -13.98 -2.76 -6.19
N HIS A 38 -13.44 -2.26 -5.09
CA HIS A 38 -12.62 -1.03 -5.06
C HIS A 38 -11.12 -1.25 -5.06
N VAL A 39 -10.65 -2.41 -4.59
CA VAL A 39 -9.21 -2.70 -4.41
C VAL A 39 -8.71 -3.75 -5.40
N GLY A 40 -9.60 -4.50 -6.06
CA GLY A 40 -9.23 -5.50 -7.08
C GLY A 40 -8.51 -6.74 -6.53
N ILE A 41 -8.55 -6.93 -5.20
CA ILE A 41 -7.97 -8.10 -4.51
C ILE A 41 -9.08 -9.14 -4.36
N ASP A 42 -8.76 -10.40 -4.71
CA ASP A 42 -9.61 -11.56 -4.44
C ASP A 42 -9.51 -11.94 -2.95
N PRO A 43 -10.59 -11.82 -2.15
CA PRO A 43 -10.56 -12.23 -0.75
C PRO A 43 -10.55 -13.75 -0.57
N ASP A 44 -11.00 -14.52 -1.56
CA ASP A 44 -11.12 -15.97 -1.48
C ASP A 44 -9.76 -16.67 -1.70
N ALA A 45 -8.83 -15.97 -2.35
CA ALA A 45 -7.40 -16.32 -2.41
C ALA A 45 -6.76 -16.56 -1.02
N HIS A 46 -7.23 -15.85 0.01
CA HIS A 46 -6.60 -15.81 1.32
C HIS A 46 -7.27 -16.70 2.37
N ILE A 47 -8.46 -17.24 2.08
CA ILE A 47 -9.20 -18.13 2.99
C ILE A 47 -8.53 -19.52 3.07
N ASP A 48 -7.79 -19.92 2.03
CA ASP A 48 -7.06 -21.19 1.97
C ASP A 48 -5.89 -21.28 2.98
N LEU A 49 -5.33 -20.16 3.45
CA LEU A 49 -4.16 -20.19 4.35
C LEU A 49 -4.52 -20.62 5.78
N HIS A 50 -5.72 -20.28 6.24
CA HIS A 50 -6.23 -20.71 7.54
C HIS A 50 -6.58 -22.20 7.51
N GLU A 51 -7.26 -22.66 6.46
CA GLU A 51 -7.63 -24.06 6.29
C GLU A 51 -6.39 -24.95 6.10
N LEU A 52 -5.41 -24.52 5.30
CA LEU A 52 -4.13 -25.20 5.14
C LEU A 52 -3.32 -25.23 6.44
N GLY A 53 -3.31 -24.13 7.21
CA GLY A 53 -2.65 -24.09 8.52
C GLY A 53 -3.27 -25.06 9.54
N MET A 54 -4.61 -25.18 9.52
CA MET A 54 -5.36 -26.13 10.34
C MET A 54 -5.19 -27.58 9.88
N GLU A 55 -5.12 -27.84 8.58
CA GLU A 55 -4.86 -29.15 7.99
C GLU A 55 -3.44 -29.64 8.38
N LEU A 56 -2.42 -28.79 8.23
CA LEU A 56 -1.05 -29.09 8.65
C LEU A 56 -0.94 -29.34 10.16
N CYS A 57 -1.69 -28.59 10.99
CA CYS A 57 -1.77 -28.87 12.44
C CYS A 57 -2.42 -30.23 12.72
N SER A 58 -3.45 -30.59 11.98
CA SER A 58 -4.17 -31.85 12.15
C SER A 58 -3.32 -33.04 11.70
N GLU A 59 -2.60 -32.91 10.58
CA GLU A 59 -1.64 -33.90 10.08
C GLU A 59 -0.47 -34.10 11.05
N ALA A 60 0.07 -33.02 11.64
CA ALA A 60 1.10 -33.08 12.69
C ALA A 60 0.61 -33.78 13.97
N LEU A 61 -0.70 -33.73 14.25
CA LEU A 61 -1.33 -34.42 15.39
C LEU A 61 -1.65 -35.89 15.07
N GLU A 62 -1.80 -36.27 13.80
CA GLU A 62 -2.24 -37.61 13.39
C GLU A 62 -1.08 -38.58 13.08
N GLU A 63 0.13 -38.09 12.73
CA GLU A 63 1.35 -38.91 12.63
C GLU A 63 2.43 -38.52 13.67
N THR A 64 2.46 -39.28 14.77
CA THR A 64 3.58 -39.40 15.73
C THR A 64 4.04 -38.12 16.45
N VAL A 65 3.34 -37.79 17.55
CA VAL A 65 3.69 -36.76 18.57
C VAL A 65 5.04 -37.00 19.30
N THR A 66 5.90 -37.88 18.81
CA THR A 66 7.23 -38.16 19.40
C THR A 66 8.40 -38.20 18.39
N GLY A 67 8.16 -37.98 17.10
CA GLY A 67 9.19 -37.99 16.06
C GLY A 67 9.76 -36.60 15.74
N GLU A 68 11.03 -36.53 15.31
CA GLU A 68 11.66 -35.28 14.87
C GLU A 68 10.96 -34.69 13.63
N GLU A 69 10.28 -35.51 12.81
CA GLU A 69 9.49 -35.05 11.66
C GLU A 69 8.28 -34.16 12.04
N ALA A 70 7.62 -34.40 13.19
CA ALA A 70 6.46 -33.63 13.62
C ALA A 70 6.81 -32.17 14.00
N GLN A 71 8.02 -31.95 14.52
CA GLN A 71 8.50 -30.59 14.85
C GLN A 71 8.55 -29.70 13.60
N SER A 72 8.99 -30.26 12.46
CA SER A 72 9.03 -29.51 11.20
C SER A 72 7.64 -29.08 10.71
N LEU A 73 6.62 -29.92 10.93
CA LEU A 73 5.23 -29.60 10.60
C LEU A 73 4.66 -28.53 11.55
N PHE A 74 4.96 -28.60 12.85
CA PHE A 74 4.58 -27.55 13.79
C PHE A 74 5.23 -26.21 13.48
N ASP A 75 6.51 -26.19 13.09
CA ASP A 75 7.21 -24.96 12.69
C ASP A 75 6.59 -24.38 11.40
N MET A 76 6.22 -25.23 10.44
CA MET A 76 5.50 -24.81 9.23
C MET A 76 4.12 -24.22 9.56
N ALA A 77 3.34 -24.87 10.43
CA ALA A 77 2.04 -24.38 10.84
C ALA A 77 2.14 -23.05 11.62
N ALA A 78 3.10 -22.93 12.53
CA ALA A 78 3.35 -21.68 13.26
C ALA A 78 3.71 -20.54 12.30
N SER A 79 4.58 -20.80 11.30
CA SER A 79 4.94 -19.84 10.25
C SER A 79 3.70 -19.41 9.43
N LYS A 80 2.81 -20.35 9.10
CA LYS A 80 1.56 -20.06 8.37
C LYS A 80 0.60 -19.22 9.20
N PHE A 81 0.43 -19.50 10.48
CA PHE A 81 -0.41 -18.66 11.35
C PHE A 81 0.18 -17.26 11.57
N GLN A 82 1.51 -17.13 11.65
CA GLN A 82 2.17 -15.82 11.68
C GLN A 82 1.87 -15.02 10.41
N GLU A 83 1.91 -15.66 9.24
CA GLU A 83 1.57 -15.05 7.95
C GLU A 83 0.12 -14.55 7.93
N VAL A 84 -0.84 -15.40 8.33
CA VAL A 84 -2.26 -15.03 8.41
C VAL A 84 -2.48 -13.86 9.38
N ALA A 85 -1.82 -13.89 10.55
CA ALA A 85 -1.94 -12.81 11.53
C ALA A 85 -1.34 -11.49 11.01
N ALA A 86 -0.18 -11.53 10.37
CA ALA A 86 0.42 -10.34 9.74
C ALA A 86 -0.49 -9.76 8.64
N LEU A 87 -1.05 -10.61 7.77
CA LEU A 87 -2.00 -10.20 6.74
C LEU A 87 -3.28 -9.57 7.32
N ALA A 88 -3.79 -10.09 8.43
CA ALA A 88 -4.96 -9.50 9.10
C ALA A 88 -4.69 -8.07 9.56
N PHE A 89 -3.55 -7.81 10.21
CA PHE A 89 -3.16 -6.46 10.61
C PHE A 89 -2.87 -5.55 9.41
N PHE A 90 -2.18 -6.06 8.39
CA PHE A 90 -1.95 -5.33 7.15
C PHE A 90 -3.25 -4.88 6.49
N ASN A 91 -4.21 -5.79 6.32
CA ASN A 91 -5.50 -5.46 5.73
C ASN A 91 -6.29 -4.49 6.60
N TRP A 92 -6.22 -4.60 7.93
CA TRP A 92 -6.80 -3.61 8.83
C TRP A 92 -6.17 -2.21 8.63
N GLY A 93 -4.85 -2.12 8.48
CA GLY A 93 -4.18 -0.88 8.10
C GLY A 93 -4.71 -0.29 6.78
N ASN A 94 -4.91 -1.14 5.77
CA ASN A 94 -5.48 -0.72 4.48
C ASN A 94 -6.91 -0.16 4.62
N VAL A 95 -7.73 -0.70 5.52
CA VAL A 95 -9.06 -0.13 5.83
C VAL A 95 -8.93 1.31 6.33
N HIS A 96 -7.95 1.58 7.20
CA HIS A 96 -7.69 2.94 7.68
C HIS A 96 -7.20 3.87 6.56
N MET A 97 -6.28 3.43 5.70
CA MET A 97 -5.85 4.18 4.52
C MET A 97 -7.02 4.51 3.58
N CYS A 98 -7.91 3.55 3.33
CA CYS A 98 -9.12 3.76 2.53
C CYS A 98 -10.10 4.73 3.20
N ALA A 99 -10.30 4.63 4.52
CA ALA A 99 -11.15 5.55 5.27
C ALA A 99 -10.64 7.00 5.24
N ALA A 100 -9.32 7.19 5.15
CA ALA A 100 -8.67 8.50 5.00
C ALA A 100 -9.03 9.18 3.66
N ARG A 101 -9.27 8.40 2.60
CA ARG A 101 -9.63 8.91 1.26
C ARG A 101 -11.08 9.35 1.15
N LYS A 102 -11.92 9.08 2.16
CA LYS A 102 -13.31 9.52 2.16
C LYS A 102 -13.36 11.05 2.17
N LYS A 103 -13.93 11.63 1.11
CA LYS A 103 -14.11 13.08 1.00
C LYS A 103 -14.89 13.60 2.20
N ILE A 104 -14.30 14.53 2.92
CA ILE A 104 -15.02 15.38 3.87
C ILE A 104 -15.68 16.47 3.02
N PRO A 105 -17.02 16.62 3.05
CA PRO A 105 -17.69 17.67 2.31
C PRO A 105 -17.13 19.03 2.74
N LEU A 106 -16.55 19.75 1.79
CA LEU A 106 -16.19 21.16 1.94
C LEU A 106 -17.31 21.98 1.31
N ASP A 107 -17.81 22.98 2.04
CA ASP A 107 -18.85 23.87 1.54
C ASP A 107 -18.21 25.14 0.97
N ASP A 108 -18.08 25.19 -0.35
CA ASP A 108 -17.46 26.30 -1.10
C ASP A 108 -18.15 27.68 -0.87
N SER A 109 -19.35 27.70 -0.27
CA SER A 109 -20.11 28.92 0.04
C SER A 109 -19.87 29.46 1.46
N ALA A 110 -19.11 28.73 2.28
CA ALA A 110 -18.90 29.06 3.69
C ALA A 110 -17.98 30.27 3.91
N SER A 111 -18.10 30.89 5.10
CA SER A 111 -17.22 31.99 5.50
C SER A 111 -15.77 31.54 5.66
N LYS A 112 -14.80 32.45 5.55
CA LYS A 112 -13.36 32.16 5.65
C LYS A 112 -12.96 31.44 6.95
N GLU A 113 -13.60 31.78 8.07
CA GLU A 113 -13.39 31.11 9.36
C GLU A 113 -13.91 29.67 9.36
N LEU A 114 -15.10 29.46 8.78
CA LEU A 114 -15.72 28.14 8.68
C LEU A 114 -14.91 27.22 7.76
N MET A 115 -14.38 27.76 6.65
CA MET A 115 -13.44 27.07 5.76
C MET A 115 -12.16 26.62 6.49
N THR A 116 -11.61 27.49 7.34
CA THR A 116 -10.39 27.18 8.09
C THR A 116 -10.66 26.06 9.11
N ALA A 117 -11.80 26.12 9.80
CA ALA A 117 -12.22 25.06 10.72
C ALA A 117 -12.50 23.72 10.01
N GLN A 118 -13.14 23.76 8.83
CA GLN A 118 -13.35 22.57 7.99
C GLN A 118 -12.04 21.96 7.50
N LEU A 119 -11.08 22.79 7.07
CA LEU A 119 -9.76 22.34 6.64
C LEU A 119 -8.99 21.68 7.81
N GLN A 120 -9.03 22.26 9.01
CA GLN A 120 -8.41 21.68 10.20
C GLN A 120 -9.05 20.34 10.57
N ALA A 121 -10.39 20.28 10.62
CA ALA A 121 -11.10 19.05 10.93
C ALA A 121 -10.81 17.95 9.90
N ALA A 122 -10.67 18.33 8.63
CA ALA A 122 -10.29 17.39 7.58
C ALA A 122 -8.86 16.86 7.73
N TYR A 123 -7.92 17.75 8.03
CA TYR A 123 -6.55 17.36 8.34
C TYR A 123 -6.49 16.39 9.54
N ASP A 124 -7.13 16.74 10.66
CA ASP A 124 -7.13 15.92 11.87
C ASP A 124 -7.73 14.53 11.64
N TRP A 125 -8.80 14.44 10.84
CA TRP A 125 -9.40 13.17 10.46
C TRP A 125 -8.43 12.29 9.66
N VAL A 126 -7.86 12.82 8.57
CA VAL A 126 -6.96 12.06 7.69
C VAL A 126 -5.70 11.66 8.47
N TRP A 127 -5.15 12.58 9.27
CA TRP A 127 -4.03 12.33 10.16
C TRP A 127 -4.30 11.17 11.12
N GLY A 128 -5.46 11.19 11.79
CA GLY A 128 -5.87 10.13 12.69
C GLY A 128 -6.00 8.77 12.00
N LYS A 129 -6.50 8.75 10.75
CA LYS A 129 -6.56 7.51 9.96
C LYS A 129 -5.19 7.00 9.53
N TYR A 130 -4.28 7.87 9.10
CA TYR A 130 -2.92 7.45 8.78
C TYR A 130 -2.16 6.94 10.00
N SER A 131 -2.37 7.56 11.16
CA SER A 131 -1.77 7.09 12.42
C SER A 131 -2.23 5.67 12.76
N LEU A 132 -3.54 5.41 12.70
CA LEU A 132 -4.08 4.06 12.91
C LEU A 132 -3.59 3.05 11.87
N ALA A 133 -3.42 3.47 10.61
CA ALA A 133 -2.86 2.60 9.58
C ALA A 133 -1.41 2.19 9.90
N GLY A 134 -0.57 3.17 10.29
CA GLY A 134 0.81 2.95 10.70
C GLY A 134 0.93 1.96 11.85
N GLU A 135 0.15 2.12 12.92
CA GLU A 135 0.11 1.19 14.05
C GLU A 135 -0.18 -0.25 13.62
N LYS A 136 -1.10 -0.44 12.67
CA LYS A 136 -1.45 -1.78 12.16
C LYS A 136 -0.37 -2.38 11.28
N TYR A 137 0.29 -1.58 10.44
CA TYR A 137 1.43 -2.06 9.65
C TYR A 137 2.63 -2.42 10.53
N GLU A 138 2.88 -1.65 11.60
CA GLU A 138 3.92 -1.97 12.59
C GLU A 138 3.62 -3.27 13.34
N GLU A 139 2.35 -3.53 13.68
CA GLU A 139 1.94 -4.81 14.27
C GLU A 139 2.17 -5.99 13.31
N ALA A 140 1.81 -5.83 12.04
CA ALA A 140 2.07 -6.85 11.01
C ALA A 140 3.57 -7.18 10.92
N LEU A 141 4.43 -6.17 10.90
CA LEU A 141 5.89 -6.32 10.86
C LEU A 141 6.48 -6.90 12.15
N ARG A 142 5.84 -6.70 13.30
CA ARG A 142 6.27 -7.31 14.57
C ARG A 142 5.99 -8.80 14.60
N ILE A 143 4.87 -9.22 14.00
CA ILE A 143 4.49 -10.63 13.86
C ILE A 143 5.35 -11.32 12.81
N LYS A 144 5.54 -10.66 11.65
CA LYS A 144 6.31 -11.17 10.52
C LYS A 144 7.31 -10.09 10.03
N PRO A 145 8.55 -10.09 10.52
CA PRO A 145 9.56 -9.11 10.10
C PRO A 145 9.99 -9.24 8.64
N ASP A 146 9.85 -10.43 8.04
CA ASP A 146 10.14 -10.74 6.63
C ASP A 146 8.87 -10.58 5.76
N PHE A 147 8.20 -9.44 5.87
CA PHE A 147 6.97 -9.13 5.16
C PHE A 147 7.11 -7.83 4.34
N TYR A 148 7.51 -7.97 3.07
CA TYR A 148 7.86 -6.82 2.23
C TYR A 148 6.65 -5.95 1.91
N GLU A 149 5.45 -6.52 1.80
CA GLU A 149 4.20 -5.79 1.60
C GLU A 149 3.89 -4.88 2.81
N GLY A 150 4.17 -5.37 4.02
CA GLY A 150 4.05 -4.57 5.24
C GLY A 150 4.99 -3.36 5.25
N LEU A 151 6.23 -3.54 4.79
CA LEU A 151 7.19 -2.43 4.63
C LEU A 151 6.75 -1.44 3.56
N LEU A 152 6.27 -1.92 2.40
CA LEU A 152 5.73 -1.06 1.33
C LEU A 152 4.56 -0.22 1.84
N ALA A 153 3.62 -0.83 2.56
CA ALA A 153 2.45 -0.13 3.08
C ALA A 153 2.79 0.89 4.18
N LEU A 154 3.73 0.56 5.07
CA LEU A 154 4.20 1.52 6.07
C LEU A 154 4.96 2.68 5.42
N GLY A 155 5.77 2.41 4.40
CA GLY A 155 6.42 3.45 3.57
C GLY A 155 5.38 4.34 2.89
N GLN A 156 4.32 3.75 2.33
CA GLN A 156 3.22 4.50 1.74
C GLN A 156 2.47 5.36 2.75
N GLN A 157 2.20 4.85 3.94
CA GLN A 157 1.56 5.62 5.00
C GLN A 157 2.41 6.84 5.38
N HIS A 158 3.73 6.69 5.56
CA HIS A 158 4.62 7.81 5.84
C HIS A 158 4.64 8.84 4.71
N PHE A 159 4.73 8.38 3.46
CA PHE A 159 4.69 9.24 2.28
C PHE A 159 3.40 10.08 2.21
N GLU A 160 2.25 9.44 2.35
CA GLU A 160 0.95 10.14 2.30
C GLU A 160 0.78 11.10 3.49
N THR A 161 1.34 10.75 4.64
CA THR A 161 1.36 11.60 5.84
C THR A 161 2.23 12.84 5.63
N ALA A 162 3.38 12.70 4.97
CA ALA A 162 4.21 13.84 4.57
C ALA A 162 3.45 14.77 3.60
N LYS A 163 2.79 14.19 2.58
CA LYS A 163 1.96 14.93 1.63
C LYS A 163 0.80 15.65 2.30
N LEU A 164 0.15 15.04 3.28
CA LEU A 164 -0.93 15.66 4.05
C LEU A 164 -0.41 16.89 4.80
N LYS A 165 0.71 16.76 5.52
CA LYS A 165 1.34 17.88 6.25
C LYS A 165 1.71 19.04 5.33
N TRP A 166 2.35 18.72 4.21
CA TRP A 166 2.72 19.70 3.20
C TRP A 166 1.49 20.41 2.62
N SER A 167 0.49 19.64 2.18
CA SER A 167 -0.73 20.18 1.58
C SER A 167 -1.50 21.06 2.56
N PHE A 168 -1.57 20.66 3.83
CA PHE A 168 -2.20 21.43 4.88
C PHE A 168 -1.47 22.75 5.14
N ALA A 169 -0.13 22.76 5.17
CA ALA A 169 0.66 23.99 5.33
C ALA A 169 0.40 24.98 4.18
N VAL A 170 0.39 24.49 2.94
CA VAL A 170 0.10 25.29 1.75
C VAL A 170 -1.35 25.81 1.77
N ALA A 171 -2.33 24.95 2.03
CA ALA A 171 -3.75 25.31 2.03
C ALA A 171 -4.11 26.29 3.16
N SER A 172 -3.47 26.15 4.33
CA SER A 172 -3.61 27.05 5.46
C SER A 172 -2.88 28.38 5.26
N LYS A 173 -2.16 28.56 4.14
CA LYS A 173 -1.37 29.74 3.81
C LYS A 173 -0.36 30.09 4.91
N LEU A 174 0.26 29.06 5.49
CA LEU A 174 1.34 29.27 6.45
C LEU A 174 2.52 29.94 5.75
N ASP A 175 3.21 30.81 6.48
CA ASP A 175 4.49 31.33 6.04
C ASP A 175 5.52 30.19 6.08
N LEU A 176 5.86 29.66 4.90
CA LEU A 176 6.78 28.53 4.73
C LEU A 176 8.18 28.82 5.31
N SER A 177 8.57 30.09 5.42
CA SER A 177 9.85 30.47 6.03
C SER A 177 9.88 30.24 7.55
N SER A 178 8.70 30.23 8.17
CA SER A 178 8.50 30.02 9.61
C SER A 178 7.96 28.63 9.96
N TRP A 179 7.55 27.86 8.95
CA TRP A 179 6.96 26.54 9.13
C TRP A 179 8.04 25.48 9.42
N ASP A 180 7.87 24.76 10.53
CA ASP A 180 8.71 23.62 10.85
C ASP A 180 8.39 22.42 9.94
N HIS A 181 9.23 22.26 8.93
CA HIS A 181 9.15 21.18 7.95
C HIS A 181 9.93 19.92 8.39
N THR A 182 10.59 19.93 9.56
CA THR A 182 11.45 18.82 10.03
C THR A 182 10.74 17.49 10.00
N GLU A 183 9.52 17.43 10.54
CA GLU A 183 8.74 16.19 10.60
C GLU A 183 8.28 15.73 9.21
N THR A 184 7.95 16.65 8.31
CA THR A 184 7.58 16.33 6.93
C THR A 184 8.76 15.69 6.19
N ILE A 185 9.98 16.22 6.37
CA ILE A 185 11.19 15.66 5.76
C ILE A 185 11.52 14.29 6.35
N LYS A 186 11.44 14.12 7.68
CA LYS A 186 11.63 12.82 8.32
C LYS A 186 10.66 11.74 7.82
N LEU A 187 9.42 12.11 7.54
CA LEU A 187 8.44 11.19 6.97
C LEU A 187 8.83 10.78 5.54
N PHE A 188 9.33 11.70 4.72
CA PHE A 188 9.87 11.35 3.39
C PHE A 188 11.09 10.43 3.49
N ASP A 189 12.05 10.73 4.37
CA ASP A 189 13.23 9.89 4.61
C ASP A 189 12.81 8.47 5.04
N SER A 190 11.93 8.40 6.02
CA SER A 190 11.41 7.14 6.56
C SER A 190 10.60 6.34 5.54
N ALA A 191 9.90 7.00 4.62
CA ALA A 191 9.20 6.36 3.51
C ALA A 191 10.18 5.77 2.49
N GLU A 192 11.24 6.50 2.16
CA GLU A 192 12.31 6.05 1.26
C GLU A 192 13.11 4.87 1.83
N GLU A 193 13.46 4.92 3.12
CA GLU A 193 14.12 3.82 3.83
C GLU A 193 13.29 2.54 3.77
N LYS A 194 11.97 2.64 4.02
CA LYS A 194 11.05 1.49 3.96
C LYS A 194 10.88 0.95 2.55
N MET A 195 10.83 1.85 1.55
CA MET A 195 10.79 1.46 0.14
C MET A 195 12.03 0.66 -0.26
N ASN A 196 13.21 1.13 0.15
CA ASN A 196 14.47 0.44 -0.10
C ASN A 196 14.50 -0.93 0.58
N ALA A 197 14.18 -0.98 1.88
CA ALA A 197 14.15 -2.23 2.65
C ALA A 197 13.15 -3.24 2.07
N ALA A 198 11.96 -2.79 1.66
CA ALA A 198 10.97 -3.65 1.02
C ALA A 198 11.45 -4.19 -0.33
N THR A 199 12.06 -3.34 -1.16
CA THR A 199 12.60 -3.74 -2.46
C THR A 199 13.70 -4.78 -2.30
N GLU A 200 14.65 -4.57 -1.38
CA GLU A 200 15.72 -5.54 -1.10
C GLU A 200 15.17 -6.87 -0.57
N MET A 201 14.12 -6.83 0.25
CA MET A 201 13.47 -8.03 0.78
C MET A 201 12.76 -8.81 -0.32
N TRP A 202 11.99 -8.11 -1.15
CA TRP A 202 11.30 -8.70 -2.30
C TRP A 202 12.30 -9.31 -3.29
N GLU A 203 13.38 -8.61 -3.65
CA GLU A 203 14.40 -9.15 -4.57
C GLU A 203 15.06 -10.43 -4.03
N LYS A 204 15.34 -10.51 -2.73
CA LYS A 204 15.86 -11.74 -2.10
C LYS A 204 14.84 -12.88 -2.14
N PHE A 205 13.57 -12.58 -1.88
CA PHE A 205 12.48 -13.56 -1.96
C PHE A 205 12.34 -14.11 -3.39
N GLU A 206 12.37 -13.24 -4.40
CA GLU A 206 12.34 -13.61 -5.82
C GLU A 206 13.55 -14.47 -6.24
N GLU A 207 14.75 -14.13 -5.75
CA GLU A 207 15.97 -14.89 -6.01
C GLU A 207 15.89 -16.29 -5.40
N GLN A 208 15.38 -16.39 -4.17
CA GLN A 208 15.19 -17.66 -3.47
C GLN A 208 14.18 -18.54 -4.21
N ARG A 209 13.02 -17.99 -4.62
CA ARG A 209 12.03 -18.70 -5.45
C ARG A 209 12.66 -19.20 -6.76
N SER A 210 13.46 -18.37 -7.41
CA SER A 210 14.15 -18.72 -8.66
C SER A 210 15.18 -19.84 -8.50
N LYS A 211 15.76 -20.01 -7.30
CA LYS A 211 16.67 -21.12 -6.97
C LYS A 211 15.90 -22.42 -6.72
N GLU A 212 14.82 -22.35 -5.95
CA GLU A 212 13.97 -23.50 -5.62
C GLU A 212 13.34 -24.13 -6.88
N LEU A 213 12.92 -23.31 -7.85
CA LEU A 213 12.41 -23.77 -9.16
C LEU A 213 13.47 -24.49 -10.01
N LYS A 214 14.76 -24.30 -9.74
CA LYS A 214 15.86 -24.92 -10.49
C LYS A 214 16.37 -26.22 -9.86
N GLU A 215 15.91 -26.59 -8.66
CA GLU A 215 16.37 -27.81 -7.98
C GLU A 215 15.61 -29.07 -8.47
N PRO A 216 16.30 -30.18 -8.86
CA PRO A 216 15.66 -31.35 -9.51
C PRO A 216 14.77 -32.25 -8.61
N GLY A 217 14.33 -31.78 -7.44
CA GLY A 217 13.65 -32.60 -6.43
C GLY A 217 12.26 -32.10 -5.97
N ALA A 218 11.93 -30.83 -6.19
CA ALA A 218 10.70 -30.20 -5.69
C ALA A 218 9.43 -30.83 -6.30
N SER A 219 9.47 -31.15 -7.60
CA SER A 219 8.37 -31.74 -8.36
C SER A 219 7.91 -33.11 -7.84
N LYS A 220 8.79 -33.90 -7.20
CA LYS A 220 8.42 -35.24 -6.67
C LYS A 220 7.64 -35.17 -5.36
N LYS A 221 7.92 -34.18 -4.51
CA LYS A 221 7.20 -34.00 -3.23
C LYS A 221 5.82 -33.40 -3.47
N GLU A 222 5.73 -32.52 -4.46
CA GLU A 222 4.50 -31.84 -4.86
C GLU A 222 3.56 -32.72 -5.71
N ASP A 223 4.09 -33.58 -6.59
CA ASP A 223 3.28 -34.57 -7.34
C ASP A 223 2.60 -35.59 -6.41
N LEU A 224 3.22 -35.93 -5.27
CA LEU A 224 2.62 -36.80 -4.26
C LEU A 224 1.44 -36.13 -3.55
N LEU A 225 1.53 -34.82 -3.27
CA LEU A 225 0.45 -34.01 -2.70
C LEU A 225 -0.70 -33.82 -3.71
N LYS A 226 -0.39 -33.52 -4.98
CA LYS A 226 -1.39 -33.37 -6.06
C LYS A 226 -2.13 -34.68 -6.35
N ARG A 227 -1.46 -35.84 -6.23
CA ARG A 227 -2.06 -37.15 -6.48
C ARG A 227 -2.96 -37.63 -5.33
N LYS A 228 -2.73 -37.19 -4.09
CA LYS A 228 -3.66 -37.39 -2.96
C LYS A 228 -4.91 -36.50 -3.08
N LYS A 229 -4.76 -35.24 -3.52
CA LYS A 229 -5.90 -34.29 -3.72
C LYS A 229 -6.89 -34.76 -4.80
N LYS A 230 -6.45 -35.56 -5.77
CA LYS A 230 -7.29 -36.06 -6.89
C LYS A 230 -8.11 -37.32 -6.59
N GLN A 231 -7.96 -37.96 -5.43
CA GLN A 231 -8.75 -39.13 -5.05
C GLN A 231 -10.07 -38.79 -4.31
N GLY A 232 -10.32 -37.52 -3.98
CA GLY A 232 -11.46 -37.11 -3.15
C GLY A 232 -12.71 -36.62 -3.86
N THR A 233 -12.66 -36.22 -5.14
CA THR A 233 -13.80 -35.53 -5.77
C THR A 233 -14.03 -35.98 -7.21
N GLY A 234 -15.15 -36.68 -7.39
CA GLY A 234 -15.73 -36.94 -8.70
C GLY A 234 -16.50 -35.73 -9.23
N THR A 235 -16.48 -35.61 -10.55
CA THR A 235 -17.33 -34.81 -11.47
C THR A 235 -17.13 -33.28 -11.55
N ASP A 236 -16.71 -32.90 -12.78
CA ASP A 236 -17.08 -31.74 -13.60
C ASP A 236 -16.62 -30.31 -13.24
N GLY A 237 -15.38 -30.02 -13.63
CA GLY A 237 -15.04 -29.02 -14.65
C GLY A 237 -15.54 -27.57 -14.53
N VAL A 238 -14.78 -26.72 -13.82
CA VAL A 238 -14.56 -25.28 -14.14
C VAL A 238 -13.15 -24.90 -13.63
N PRO A 239 -12.31 -24.15 -14.37
CA PRO A 239 -11.03 -23.70 -13.86
C PRO A 239 -11.24 -22.53 -12.89
N SER A 240 -11.11 -22.77 -11.59
CA SER A 240 -10.96 -21.71 -10.58
C SER A 240 -9.48 -21.37 -10.45
N GLY A 241 -9.16 -20.08 -10.55
CA GLY A 241 -7.83 -19.55 -10.23
C GLY A 241 -7.59 -19.64 -8.73
N ASN A 242 -6.46 -20.20 -8.34
CA ASN A 242 -6.06 -20.43 -6.95
C ASN A 242 -5.20 -19.25 -6.45
N GLY A 243 -5.71 -18.50 -5.48
CA GLY A 243 -4.92 -17.44 -4.84
C GLY A 243 -4.09 -17.85 -3.61
N GLY A 244 -3.78 -19.14 -3.42
CA GLY A 244 -2.88 -19.61 -2.37
C GLY A 244 -1.61 -20.19 -2.98
N HIS A 245 -0.52 -19.39 -3.04
CA HIS A 245 0.74 -19.75 -3.71
C HIS A 245 0.50 -20.54 -5.01
N GLU A 246 -0.29 -19.96 -5.92
CA GLU A 246 -0.04 -20.24 -7.34
C GLU A 246 1.40 -19.82 -7.64
N GLU A 247 2.08 -20.59 -8.47
CA GLU A 247 3.38 -20.24 -9.00
C GLU A 247 3.34 -18.79 -9.45
N VAL A 248 3.97 -17.86 -8.70
CA VAL A 248 4.07 -16.47 -9.13
C VAL A 248 4.85 -16.49 -10.43
N SER A 249 4.13 -16.30 -11.53
CA SER A 249 4.70 -16.50 -12.85
C SER A 249 5.80 -15.47 -13.08
N SER A 250 6.70 -15.73 -14.03
CA SER A 250 7.70 -14.74 -14.42
C SER A 250 7.07 -13.39 -14.81
N ASP A 251 5.80 -13.40 -15.25
CA ASP A 251 5.06 -12.21 -15.64
C ASP A 251 4.54 -11.43 -14.42
N GLU A 252 4.08 -12.10 -13.37
CA GLU A 252 3.60 -11.47 -12.13
C GLU A 252 4.72 -10.80 -11.33
N ALA A 253 5.90 -11.43 -11.29
CA ALA A 253 7.09 -10.83 -10.69
C ALA A 253 7.53 -9.55 -11.42
N ALA A 254 7.44 -9.54 -12.76
CA ALA A 254 7.74 -8.35 -13.55
C ALA A 254 6.73 -7.22 -13.31
N VAL A 255 5.43 -7.57 -13.17
CA VAL A 255 4.37 -6.61 -12.81
C VAL A 255 4.64 -6.00 -11.43
N MET A 256 4.93 -6.82 -10.43
CA MET A 256 5.20 -6.32 -9.07
C MET A 256 6.43 -5.42 -9.04
N LYS A 257 7.50 -5.79 -9.74
CA LYS A 257 8.70 -4.94 -9.88
C LYS A 257 8.37 -3.58 -10.49
N SER A 258 7.59 -3.58 -11.57
CA SER A 258 7.14 -2.35 -12.22
C SER A 258 6.32 -1.48 -11.27
N GLN A 259 5.40 -2.06 -10.51
CA GLN A 259 4.58 -1.35 -9.52
C GLN A 259 5.42 -0.73 -8.39
N ILE A 260 6.41 -1.47 -7.84
CA ILE A 260 7.32 -0.95 -6.82
C ILE A 260 8.09 0.26 -7.35
N HIS A 261 8.65 0.15 -8.57
CA HIS A 261 9.37 1.26 -9.19
C HIS A 261 8.47 2.47 -9.48
N LEU A 262 7.25 2.26 -9.96
CA LEU A 262 6.30 3.35 -10.21
C LEU A 262 5.96 4.08 -8.90
N PHE A 263 5.69 3.32 -7.84
CA PHE A 263 5.37 3.89 -6.54
C PHE A 263 6.55 4.68 -5.94
N TRP A 264 7.77 4.12 -6.00
CA TRP A 264 8.98 4.82 -5.57
C TRP A 264 9.23 6.09 -6.38
N GLY A 265 9.07 6.03 -7.71
CA GLY A 265 9.21 7.20 -8.58
C GLY A 265 8.25 8.33 -8.20
N ASN A 266 6.98 8.01 -7.93
CA ASN A 266 5.99 8.98 -7.48
C ASN A 266 6.37 9.63 -6.15
N MET A 267 6.86 8.84 -5.20
CA MET A 267 7.31 9.34 -3.90
C MET A 267 8.46 10.35 -4.04
N LEU A 268 9.47 10.01 -4.84
CA LEU A 268 10.62 10.88 -5.11
C LEU A 268 10.23 12.14 -5.89
N PHE A 269 9.31 12.02 -6.84
CA PHE A 269 8.78 13.15 -7.60
C PHE A 269 7.99 14.12 -6.71
N GLU A 270 7.22 13.62 -5.76
CA GLU A 270 6.48 14.46 -4.83
C GLU A 270 7.42 15.12 -3.81
N ARG A 271 8.42 14.37 -3.31
CA ARG A 271 9.49 14.91 -2.46
C ARG A 271 10.24 16.05 -3.15
N SER A 272 10.61 15.89 -4.42
CA SER A 272 11.35 16.92 -5.17
C SER A 272 10.54 18.21 -5.33
N GLN A 273 9.23 18.13 -5.54
CA GLN A 273 8.36 19.32 -5.60
C GLN A 273 8.32 20.07 -4.26
N VAL A 274 8.24 19.34 -3.13
CA VAL A 274 8.24 19.91 -1.78
C VAL A 274 9.58 20.58 -1.50
N GLU A 275 10.68 19.87 -1.71
CA GLU A 275 12.03 20.37 -1.48
C GLU A 275 12.35 21.59 -2.36
N PHE A 276 11.91 21.61 -3.62
CA PHE A 276 12.05 22.77 -4.50
C PHE A 276 11.36 24.01 -3.90
N LYS A 277 10.11 23.87 -3.45
CA LYS A 277 9.35 24.99 -2.85
C LYS A 277 9.89 25.43 -1.49
N LEU A 278 10.59 24.56 -0.78
CA LEU A 278 11.29 24.87 0.47
C LEU A 278 12.71 25.43 0.24
N GLY A 279 13.20 25.46 -1.01
CA GLY A 279 14.53 25.98 -1.35
C GLY A 279 15.68 25.03 -1.01
N PHE A 280 15.43 23.71 -0.96
CA PHE A 280 16.44 22.71 -0.64
C PHE A 280 17.26 22.32 -1.88
N ASP A 281 18.57 22.44 -1.86
CA ASP A 281 19.45 22.12 -3.01
C ASP A 281 19.37 20.65 -3.48
N GLY A 282 18.86 19.74 -2.64
CA GLY A 282 18.71 18.31 -2.94
C GLY A 282 17.56 17.95 -3.90
N TRP A 283 16.63 18.87 -4.17
CA TRP A 283 15.39 18.56 -4.90
C TRP A 283 15.64 17.94 -6.28
N LYS A 284 16.69 18.40 -6.97
CA LYS A 284 17.00 17.95 -8.33
C LYS A 284 17.48 16.49 -8.35
N LYS A 285 18.24 16.08 -7.34
CA LYS A 285 18.68 14.68 -7.20
C LYS A 285 17.47 13.76 -7.03
N ASN A 286 16.49 14.18 -6.23
CA ASN A 286 15.25 13.43 -6.04
C ASN A 286 14.42 13.37 -7.32
N LEU A 287 14.37 14.46 -8.10
CA LEU A 287 13.70 14.46 -9.41
C LEU A 287 14.40 13.52 -10.41
N ASP A 288 15.73 13.55 -10.49
CA ASP A 288 16.49 12.69 -11.39
C ASP A 288 16.29 11.21 -11.01
N ALA A 289 16.34 10.89 -9.72
CA ALA A 289 16.05 9.54 -9.22
C ALA A 289 14.61 9.10 -9.51
N ALA A 290 13.62 9.99 -9.41
CA ALA A 290 12.24 9.69 -9.78
C ALA A 290 12.12 9.29 -11.26
N ILE A 291 12.80 10.01 -12.16
CA ILE A 291 12.83 9.71 -13.60
C ILE A 291 13.44 8.32 -13.85
N GLU A 292 14.54 7.99 -13.19
CA GLU A 292 15.15 6.66 -13.29
C GLU A 292 14.19 5.57 -12.84
N ARG A 293 13.46 5.78 -11.73
CA ARG A 293 12.44 4.84 -11.25
C ARG A 293 11.27 4.69 -12.23
N PHE A 294 10.78 5.76 -12.84
CA PHE A 294 9.74 5.66 -13.88
C PHE A 294 10.20 4.85 -15.10
N LYS A 295 11.46 5.01 -15.51
CA LYS A 295 12.05 4.20 -16.60
C LYS A 295 12.12 2.72 -16.23
N LEU A 296 12.55 2.41 -15.00
CA LEU A 296 12.57 1.03 -14.50
C LEU A 296 11.17 0.43 -14.36
N ALA A 297 10.14 1.26 -14.14
CA ALA A 297 8.75 0.85 -14.15
C ALA A 297 8.20 0.58 -15.57
N GLY A 298 8.94 0.94 -16.63
CA GLY A 298 8.51 0.79 -18.02
C GLY A 298 7.69 1.96 -18.54
N ALA A 299 7.69 3.12 -17.87
CA ALA A 299 7.01 4.32 -18.36
C ALA A 299 7.64 4.84 -19.66
N SER A 300 6.81 5.31 -20.60
CA SER A 300 7.31 5.88 -21.84
C SER A 300 7.94 7.26 -21.62
N GLU A 301 8.89 7.65 -22.48
CA GLU A 301 9.48 9.00 -22.43
C GLU A 301 8.41 10.10 -22.60
N ALA A 302 7.31 9.82 -23.32
CA ALA A 302 6.19 10.73 -23.46
C ALA A 302 5.45 10.94 -22.13
N ASP A 303 5.16 9.86 -21.40
CA ASP A 303 4.49 9.93 -20.09
C ASP A 303 5.37 10.63 -19.05
N ILE A 304 6.67 10.31 -19.02
CA ILE A 304 7.64 11.00 -18.16
C ILE A 304 7.67 12.49 -18.48
N SER A 305 7.69 12.87 -19.77
CA SER A 305 7.67 14.28 -20.17
C SER A 305 6.42 15.02 -19.68
N VAL A 306 5.25 14.36 -19.70
CA VAL A 306 4.00 14.93 -19.20
C VAL A 306 4.08 15.17 -17.69
N VAL A 307 4.57 14.20 -16.91
CA VAL A 307 4.73 14.34 -15.46
C VAL A 307 5.70 15.49 -15.12
N LEU A 308 6.84 15.56 -15.82
CA LEU A 308 7.85 16.60 -15.58
C LEU A 308 7.33 18.01 -15.81
N LYS A 309 6.42 18.23 -16.78
CA LYS A 309 5.82 19.55 -17.02
C LYS A 309 5.07 20.10 -15.80
N ASN A 310 4.58 19.22 -14.92
CA ASN A 310 3.85 19.62 -13.72
C ASN A 310 4.78 19.99 -12.55
N HIS A 311 6.10 19.77 -12.67
CA HIS A 311 7.05 20.11 -11.62
C HIS A 311 7.18 21.65 -11.49
N PRO A 312 7.08 22.23 -10.28
CA PRO A 312 7.09 23.68 -10.06
C PRO A 312 8.30 24.42 -10.64
N SER A 313 9.47 23.77 -10.70
CA SER A 313 10.68 24.33 -11.30
C SER A 313 10.55 24.67 -12.79
N ASN A 314 9.55 24.13 -13.48
CA ASN A 314 9.27 24.44 -14.88
C ASN A 314 8.35 25.67 -15.03
N SER A 315 7.47 25.94 -14.06
CA SER A 315 6.64 27.16 -14.03
C SER A 315 7.50 28.40 -13.77
N ASP A 316 8.45 28.31 -12.83
CA ASP A 316 9.36 29.43 -12.53
C ASP A 316 10.28 29.77 -13.71
N ARG A 317 10.71 28.76 -14.49
CA ARG A 317 11.44 28.98 -15.76
C ARG A 317 10.60 29.77 -16.78
N VAL A 318 9.29 29.52 -16.85
CA VAL A 318 8.41 30.23 -17.77
C VAL A 318 8.19 31.66 -17.29
N GLU A 319 7.99 31.90 -16.00
CA GLU A 319 7.89 33.25 -15.45
C GLU A 319 9.19 34.05 -15.59
N GLU A 320 10.34 33.41 -15.41
CA GLU A 320 11.66 34.02 -15.60
C GLU A 320 11.93 34.33 -17.08
N LEU A 321 11.56 33.44 -18.01
CA LEU A 321 11.63 33.70 -19.45
C LEU A 321 10.69 34.83 -19.89
N VAL A 322 9.49 34.93 -19.31
CA VAL A 322 8.54 36.03 -19.57
C VAL A 322 9.06 37.35 -19.01
N LYS A 323 9.65 37.37 -17.80
CA LYS A 323 10.32 38.55 -17.23
C LYS A 323 11.52 38.99 -18.07
N ASN A 324 12.32 38.04 -18.54
CA ASN A 324 13.48 38.35 -19.39
C ASN A 324 13.07 38.84 -20.79
N ALA A 325 12.01 38.27 -21.37
CA ALA A 325 11.46 38.72 -22.66
C ALA A 325 10.81 40.12 -22.57
N SER A 326 10.16 40.45 -21.46
CA SER A 326 9.60 41.79 -21.23
C SER A 326 10.67 42.85 -20.93
N ASN A 327 11.79 42.47 -20.31
CA ASN A 327 12.96 43.35 -20.16
C ASN A 327 13.69 43.60 -21.49
N LEU A 328 13.68 42.63 -22.41
CA LEU A 328 14.21 42.77 -23.78
C LEU A 328 13.32 43.64 -24.69
N SER A 329 12.02 43.75 -24.41
CA SER A 329 11.11 44.63 -25.17
C SER A 329 11.10 46.09 -24.68
N SER A 330 11.89 46.41 -23.64
CA SER A 330 12.02 47.76 -23.09
C SER A 330 13.29 48.50 -23.53
N ASP A 331 14.03 47.98 -24.52
CA ASP A 331 15.19 48.68 -25.08
C ASP A 331 14.74 49.83 -26.02
N PRO A 332 14.98 51.12 -25.71
CA PRO A 332 14.36 52.25 -26.41
C PRO A 332 14.90 52.52 -27.83
N ASN A 333 15.70 51.64 -28.41
CA ASN A 333 16.49 51.94 -29.61
C ASN A 333 15.95 51.32 -30.91
N THR A 334 14.63 51.17 -31.04
CA THR A 334 14.00 50.76 -32.31
C THR A 334 12.89 51.72 -32.75
N GLU A 335 13.14 53.03 -32.71
CA GLU A 335 12.48 53.98 -33.59
C GLU A 335 13.55 54.66 -34.44
N ILE A 336 13.64 54.28 -35.71
CA ILE A 336 13.89 55.13 -36.89
C ILE A 336 13.97 54.16 -38.08
N LEU A 337 12.88 54.07 -38.83
CA LEU A 337 12.85 54.00 -40.31
C LEU A 337 11.42 53.71 -40.77
N GLN A 338 10.61 54.76 -40.87
CA GLN A 338 9.54 54.86 -41.86
C GLN A 338 9.22 56.35 -42.06
N ARG A 339 9.89 56.93 -43.05
CA ARG A 339 9.40 58.07 -43.83
C ARG A 339 9.51 57.71 -45.30
#